data_AF-A0A813II90-F1
#
_entry.id   AF-A0A813II90-F1
#
_cell.length_a   1.000
_cell.length_b   1.000
_cell.length_c   1.000
_cell.angle_alpha   90.00
_cell.angle_beta   90.00
_cell.angle_gamma   90.00
#
_symmetry.space_group_name_H-M   'P 1'
#
loop_
_entity.id
_entity.type
_entity.pdbx_description
1 polymer ?
#
loop_
_entity_poly.entity_id
_entity_poly.type
_entity_poly.pdbx_seq_one_letter_code
_entity_poly.pdbx_strand_id
1 'polypeptide(L)'
;MPSMMRLAASLIVVSVCVAHGENCLASDLIRARQRVPRDGWMGSSFASMSARLTAKLREGGHPVQDCTSWSIEDLKQLMRRIFSESENEILAVYDGTTDRRRLRFSSLALLEEHWEALANASVGAGLFFSVHRDGLCHEAVMWWVHHLSTQAQMRLAADGLKVPSLPRANHLANVSPSTARHGVYQEYAQQVSCQQCHTGKIAEPAWQNATLPKPLPVDKQHPGRERQRSCDYQNVPACGPCEGLGGRRWGDDPEAMIPMPCEVIHGPEVPATTKGRYPALATARLTGETRVPIEVIPTKPGKYMGITAALSLGWQGEMMRLRYDFDGMGTEIEAQTIEQARRDELGASISKGPKECVCTPSITGVLHIHAFEPDDPLDPVKLTPGEGGATYLGRVRVALDGDREQTNGTVVIADHYLKWAFHFLVDADAASPSFGLPLRLYGATGVRQVFDSWHLVDPAEALPDVWHLPTGCKVLAPVCSNFANHTARLAERTSEQLLI
;
A
#
# COMPACT_ATOMS: atom_id res chain seq x y z
N MET A 1 30.87 -15.02 -53.41
CA MET A 1 30.29 -14.99 -52.05
C MET A 1 30.28 -13.56 -51.53
N PRO A 2 29.14 -12.87 -51.53
CA PRO A 2 28.98 -11.63 -50.78
C PRO A 2 27.97 -11.77 -49.64
N SER A 3 28.32 -11.11 -48.55
CA SER A 3 27.66 -11.01 -47.26
C SER A 3 26.30 -10.30 -47.36
N MET A 4 25.22 -10.92 -46.88
CA MET A 4 23.92 -10.27 -46.68
C MET A 4 23.85 -9.66 -45.28
N MET A 5 23.96 -8.34 -45.25
CA MET A 5 23.72 -7.48 -44.10
C MET A 5 22.20 -7.35 -43.88
N ARG A 6 21.68 -7.92 -42.79
CA ARG A 6 20.28 -7.74 -42.37
C ARG A 6 20.17 -6.45 -41.56
N LEU A 7 19.61 -5.40 -42.14
CA LEU A 7 19.07 -4.25 -41.41
C LEU A 7 17.81 -4.71 -40.66
N ALA A 8 17.87 -4.75 -39.33
CA ALA A 8 16.70 -4.82 -38.48
C ALA A 8 16.16 -3.39 -38.30
N ALA A 9 15.05 -3.08 -38.97
CA ALA A 9 14.29 -1.87 -38.74
C ALA A 9 13.44 -2.04 -37.47
N SER A 10 13.96 -1.61 -36.32
CA SER A 10 13.12 -1.38 -35.14
C SER A 10 12.35 -0.09 -35.34
N LEU A 11 11.05 -0.20 -35.62
CA LEU A 11 10.11 0.91 -35.54
C LEU A 11 10.00 1.37 -34.08
N ILE A 12 10.68 2.47 -33.75
CA ILE A 12 10.45 3.24 -32.54
C ILE A 12 9.27 4.18 -32.85
N VAL A 13 8.13 3.97 -32.20
CA VAL A 13 7.05 4.97 -32.16
C VAL A 13 7.47 6.07 -31.19
N VAL A 14 8.34 6.98 -31.64
CA VAL A 14 8.27 8.36 -31.20
C VAL A 14 7.20 8.98 -32.09
N SER A 15 6.00 9.15 -31.55
CA SER A 15 4.94 9.86 -32.24
C SER A 15 5.41 11.29 -32.47
N VAL A 16 5.83 11.60 -33.69
CA VAL A 16 6.21 12.95 -34.13
C VAL A 16 4.91 13.77 -34.20
N CYS A 17 4.54 14.39 -33.08
CA CYS A 17 3.36 15.23 -32.95
C CYS A 17 3.54 16.64 -33.55
N VAL A 18 4.11 16.73 -34.76
CA VAL A 18 4.51 18.04 -35.32
C VAL A 18 3.37 18.72 -36.11
N ALA A 19 2.19 18.10 -36.27
CA ALA A 19 1.14 18.65 -37.16
C ALA A 19 -0.26 18.89 -36.59
N HIS A 20 -0.66 18.38 -35.41
CA HIS A 20 -2.03 18.56 -34.89
C HIS A 20 -2.05 18.69 -33.37
N GLY A 21 -2.20 19.91 -32.86
CA GLY A 21 -2.14 20.23 -31.41
C GLY A 21 -3.14 19.49 -30.54
N GLU A 22 -4.34 19.17 -31.05
CA GLU A 22 -5.40 18.48 -30.29
C GLU A 22 -5.00 17.05 -29.84
N ASN A 23 -4.16 16.36 -30.61
CA ASN A 23 -3.75 14.99 -30.28
C ASN A 23 -2.71 14.92 -29.16
N CYS A 24 -1.97 16.02 -28.89
CA CYS A 24 -0.99 16.05 -27.81
C CYS A 24 -1.67 16.12 -26.45
N LEU A 25 -2.65 17.02 -26.32
CA LEU A 25 -3.37 17.25 -25.07
C LEU A 25 -4.15 16.01 -24.62
N ALA A 26 -4.76 15.27 -25.56
CA ALA A 26 -5.41 14.00 -25.24
C ALA A 26 -4.43 12.97 -24.64
N SER A 27 -3.24 12.83 -25.21
CA SER A 27 -2.19 11.95 -24.68
C SER A 27 -1.66 12.45 -23.33
N ASP A 28 -1.51 13.76 -23.16
CA ASP A 28 -1.11 14.40 -21.91
C ASP A 28 -2.13 14.14 -20.80
N LEU A 29 -3.42 14.25 -21.10
CA LEU A 29 -4.51 13.94 -20.16
C LEU A 29 -4.59 12.44 -19.84
N ILE A 30 -4.28 11.56 -20.79
CA ILE A 30 -4.14 10.13 -20.52
C ILE A 30 -2.98 9.88 -19.55
N ARG A 31 -1.83 10.54 -19.76
CA ARG A 31 -0.70 10.48 -18.81
C ARG A 31 -1.10 11.02 -17.44
N ALA A 32 -1.78 12.16 -17.36
CA ALA A 32 -2.19 12.77 -16.11
C ALA A 32 -3.11 11.85 -15.29
N ARG A 33 -4.09 11.23 -15.96
CA ARG A 33 -5.02 10.26 -15.35
C ARG A 33 -4.36 8.94 -14.96
N GLN A 34 -3.21 8.61 -15.55
CA GLN A 34 -2.44 7.44 -15.18
C GLN A 34 -1.73 7.68 -13.83
N ARG A 35 -2.34 7.21 -12.75
CA ARG A 35 -1.83 7.35 -11.36
C ARG A 35 -0.61 6.48 -11.07
N VAL A 36 -0.62 5.24 -11.60
CA VAL A 36 0.46 4.26 -11.38
C VAL A 36 1.41 4.24 -12.58
N PRO A 37 2.72 4.44 -12.37
CA PRO A 37 3.71 4.40 -13.45
C PRO A 37 3.86 2.98 -14.03
N ARG A 38 4.20 2.88 -15.32
CA ARG A 38 4.47 1.59 -15.98
C ARG A 38 5.85 1.07 -15.57
N ASP A 39 6.12 -0.22 -15.76
CA ASP A 39 7.40 -0.88 -15.38
C ASP A 39 8.66 -0.14 -15.84
N GLY A 40 8.62 0.42 -17.05
CA GLY A 40 9.73 1.22 -17.60
C GLY A 40 10.06 2.49 -16.81
N TRP A 41 9.20 2.91 -15.88
CA TRP A 41 9.31 4.11 -15.04
C TRP A 41 9.47 3.78 -13.55
N MET A 42 9.67 2.50 -13.20
CA MET A 42 9.82 2.03 -11.83
C MET A 42 11.22 1.45 -11.57
N GLY A 43 11.84 1.81 -10.44
CA GLY A 43 13.11 1.23 -9.99
C GLY A 43 12.93 0.41 -8.70
N SER A 44 13.87 -0.48 -8.38
CA SER A 44 13.78 -1.38 -7.22
C SER A 44 14.16 -0.75 -5.86
N SER A 45 14.66 0.48 -5.89
CA SER A 45 15.09 1.26 -4.73
C SER A 45 15.01 2.74 -5.06
N PHE A 46 15.13 3.61 -4.06
CA PHE A 46 15.17 5.06 -4.29
C PHE A 46 16.22 5.45 -5.33
N ALA A 47 17.46 4.97 -5.17
CA ALA A 47 18.55 5.23 -6.11
C ALA A 47 18.28 4.68 -7.52
N SER A 48 17.73 3.45 -7.62
CA SER A 48 17.39 2.81 -8.89
C SER A 48 16.27 3.56 -9.61
N MET A 49 15.25 3.98 -8.87
CA MET A 49 14.13 4.78 -9.35
C MET A 49 14.61 6.13 -9.89
N SER A 50 15.39 6.88 -9.11
CA SER A 50 15.95 8.16 -9.55
C SER A 50 16.82 8.01 -10.80
N ALA A 51 17.65 6.97 -10.86
CA ALA A 51 18.47 6.67 -12.04
C ALA A 51 17.62 6.36 -13.28
N ARG A 52 16.57 5.54 -13.12
CA ARG A 52 15.69 5.13 -14.23
C ARG A 52 14.85 6.29 -14.76
N LEU A 53 14.24 7.08 -13.88
CA LEU A 53 13.47 8.25 -14.28
C LEU A 53 14.35 9.30 -14.96
N THR A 54 15.57 9.52 -14.46
CA THR A 54 16.56 10.37 -15.14
C THR A 54 16.93 9.81 -16.52
N ALA A 55 17.10 8.49 -16.66
CA ALA A 55 17.33 7.88 -17.97
C ALA A 55 16.16 8.11 -18.92
N LYS A 56 14.91 8.00 -18.43
CA LYS A 56 13.71 8.29 -19.23
C LYS A 56 13.62 9.74 -19.70
N LEU A 57 14.03 10.70 -18.86
CA LEU A 57 14.14 12.11 -19.30
C LEU A 57 15.12 12.25 -20.47
N ARG A 58 16.29 11.62 -20.38
CA ARG A 58 17.30 11.66 -21.44
C ARG A 58 16.84 10.94 -22.72
N GLU A 59 16.22 9.77 -22.57
CA GLU A 59 15.64 9.01 -23.69
C GLU A 59 14.54 9.80 -24.40
N GLY A 60 13.78 10.61 -23.66
CA GLY A 60 12.79 11.55 -24.21
C GLY A 60 13.40 12.77 -24.92
N GLY A 61 14.73 12.88 -24.99
CA GLY A 61 15.42 13.99 -25.63
C GLY A 61 15.49 15.27 -24.78
N HIS A 62 15.14 15.22 -23.50
CA HIS A 62 15.25 16.38 -22.64
C HIS A 62 16.71 16.64 -22.23
N PRO A 63 17.17 17.89 -22.26
CA PRO A 63 18.49 18.24 -21.78
C PRO A 63 18.53 18.14 -20.25
N VAL A 64 19.27 17.17 -19.73
CA VAL A 64 19.37 16.89 -18.29
C VAL A 64 20.71 17.36 -17.74
N GLN A 65 20.69 18.14 -16.65
CA GLN A 65 21.87 18.56 -15.90
C GLN A 65 21.91 17.85 -14.53
N ASP A 66 23.09 17.47 -14.05
CA ASP A 66 23.21 16.78 -12.76
C ASP A 66 22.71 17.66 -11.59
N CYS A 67 21.82 17.13 -10.74
CA CYS A 67 21.25 17.88 -9.60
C CYS A 67 22.31 18.54 -8.73
N THR A 68 23.46 17.89 -8.55
CA THR A 68 24.53 18.41 -7.68
C THR A 68 25.17 19.69 -8.21
N SER A 69 25.04 19.96 -9.51
CA SER A 69 25.55 21.17 -10.17
C SER A 69 24.57 22.35 -10.16
N TRP A 70 23.34 22.14 -9.67
CA TRP A 70 22.36 23.22 -9.54
C TRP A 70 22.56 23.98 -8.23
N SER A 71 22.50 25.30 -8.30
CA SER A 71 22.25 26.11 -7.11
C SER A 71 20.76 26.08 -6.74
N ILE A 72 20.44 26.36 -5.48
CA ILE A 72 19.05 26.47 -5.04
C ILE A 72 18.33 27.58 -5.81
N GLU A 73 18.99 28.72 -6.06
CA GLU A 73 18.38 29.83 -6.80
C GLU A 73 18.10 29.45 -8.25
N ASP A 74 19.01 28.74 -8.92
CA ASP A 74 18.76 28.27 -10.29
C ASP A 74 17.56 27.29 -10.35
N LEU A 75 17.40 26.43 -9.33
CA LEU A 75 16.22 25.55 -9.22
C LEU A 75 14.94 26.34 -8.99
N LYS A 76 14.96 27.37 -8.13
CA LYS A 76 13.81 28.27 -7.93
C LYS A 76 13.44 28.98 -9.24
N GLN A 77 14.42 29.48 -10.00
CA GLN A 77 14.20 30.10 -11.32
C GLN A 77 13.60 29.11 -12.34
N LEU A 78 14.12 27.88 -12.39
CA LEU A 78 13.54 26.81 -13.20
C LEU A 78 12.08 26.55 -12.81
N MET A 79 11.80 26.42 -11.52
CA MET A 79 10.46 26.13 -11.03
C MET A 79 9.47 27.28 -11.27
N ARG A 80 9.89 28.54 -11.15
CA ARG A 80 9.10 29.71 -11.59
C ARG A 80 8.69 29.59 -13.05
N ARG A 81 9.66 29.23 -13.91
CA ARG A 81 9.41 29.04 -15.35
C ARG A 81 8.43 27.91 -15.59
N ILE A 82 8.62 26.74 -14.97
CA ILE A 82 7.70 25.60 -15.10
C ILE A 82 6.30 25.98 -14.61
N PHE A 83 6.18 26.63 -13.45
CA PHE A 83 4.90 27.05 -12.88
C PHE A 83 4.10 27.95 -13.83
N SER A 84 4.77 28.91 -14.49
CA SER A 84 4.13 29.81 -15.46
C SER A 84 3.68 29.12 -16.76
N GLU A 85 4.21 27.93 -17.02
CA GLU A 85 3.98 27.16 -18.25
C GLU A 85 3.15 25.88 -17.99
N SER A 86 2.71 25.67 -16.74
CA SER A 86 1.86 24.55 -16.35
C SER A 86 0.51 24.59 -17.06
N GLU A 87 0.04 23.42 -17.48
CA GLU A 87 -1.20 23.27 -18.24
C GLU A 87 -2.40 23.10 -17.30
N ASN A 88 -3.35 24.04 -17.37
CA ASN A 88 -4.49 24.10 -16.46
C ASN A 88 -5.36 22.84 -16.54
N GLU A 89 -5.54 22.27 -17.74
CA GLU A 89 -6.33 21.05 -17.90
C GLU A 89 -5.69 19.83 -17.25
N ILE A 90 -4.35 19.77 -17.24
CA ILE A 90 -3.61 18.71 -16.55
C ILE A 90 -3.69 18.92 -15.04
N LEU A 91 -3.51 20.16 -14.56
CA LEU A 91 -3.62 20.51 -13.14
C LEU A 91 -5.01 20.21 -12.57
N ALA A 92 -6.07 20.48 -13.34
CA ALA A 92 -7.44 20.19 -12.94
C ALA A 92 -7.69 18.70 -12.64
N VAL A 93 -6.96 17.79 -13.29
CA VAL A 93 -7.02 16.34 -12.99
C VAL A 93 -6.50 16.07 -11.57
N TYR A 94 -5.47 16.77 -11.13
CA TYR A 94 -4.88 16.58 -9.81
C TYR A 94 -5.65 17.31 -8.72
N ASP A 95 -6.09 18.54 -8.98
CA ASP A 95 -6.81 19.39 -8.01
C ASP A 95 -8.17 18.83 -7.62
N GLY A 96 -8.82 18.08 -8.53
CA GLY A 96 -10.08 17.38 -8.24
C GLY A 96 -9.95 16.21 -7.25
N THR A 97 -8.76 15.90 -6.76
CA THR A 97 -8.48 14.76 -5.88
C THR A 97 -7.42 15.09 -4.81
N THR A 98 -7.07 14.11 -3.97
CA THR A 98 -5.94 14.20 -3.01
C THR A 98 -4.60 13.78 -3.64
N ASP A 99 -4.44 13.94 -4.96
CA ASP A 99 -3.24 13.54 -5.69
C ASP A 99 -2.01 14.33 -5.21
N ARG A 100 -0.91 13.63 -4.92
CA ARG A 100 0.36 14.22 -4.49
C ARG A 100 1.05 15.02 -5.61
N ARG A 101 0.59 14.88 -6.86
CA ARG A 101 1.04 15.66 -8.02
C ARG A 101 0.37 17.02 -8.12
N ARG A 102 -0.60 17.40 -7.28
CA ARG A 102 -1.21 18.73 -7.33
C ARG A 102 -0.22 19.85 -6.98
N LEU A 103 -0.49 21.08 -7.42
CA LEU A 103 0.25 22.24 -6.94
C LEU A 103 -0.05 22.46 -5.45
N ARG A 104 1.01 22.53 -4.63
CA ARG A 104 0.87 22.75 -3.19
C ARG A 104 0.56 24.20 -2.83
N PHE A 105 0.88 25.12 -3.73
CA PHE A 105 0.70 26.55 -3.57
C PHE A 105 -0.17 27.06 -4.72
N SER A 106 -1.20 27.86 -4.39
CA SER A 106 -2.14 28.40 -5.36
C SER A 106 -1.58 29.55 -6.18
N SER A 107 -0.43 30.09 -5.79
CA SER A 107 0.23 31.19 -6.49
C SER A 107 1.74 31.12 -6.34
N LEU A 108 2.43 31.75 -7.29
CA LEU A 108 3.88 31.85 -7.25
C LEU A 108 4.37 32.63 -6.02
N ALA A 109 3.65 33.67 -5.60
CA ALA A 109 4.00 34.47 -4.42
C ALA A 109 4.03 33.63 -3.13
N LEU A 110 3.05 32.72 -2.95
CA LEU A 110 3.02 31.82 -1.80
C LEU A 110 4.13 30.77 -1.84
N LEU A 111 4.46 30.26 -3.03
CA LEU A 111 5.60 29.37 -3.21
C LEU A 111 6.91 30.06 -2.85
N GLU A 112 7.09 31.31 -3.28
CA GLU A 112 8.29 32.11 -2.99
C GLU A 112 8.41 32.45 -1.51
N GLU A 113 7.30 32.82 -0.85
CA GLU A 113 7.27 33.03 0.60
C GLU A 113 7.71 31.77 1.36
N HIS A 114 7.20 30.61 0.95
CA HIS A 114 7.58 29.32 1.53
C HIS A 114 9.07 29.01 1.32
N TRP A 115 9.60 29.27 0.12
CA TRP A 115 11.02 29.11 -0.16
C TRP A 115 11.92 30.01 0.69
N GLU A 116 11.50 31.24 0.97
CA GLU A 116 12.23 32.15 1.86
C GLU A 116 12.16 31.68 3.32
N ALA A 117 11.02 31.17 3.77
CA ALA A 117 10.90 30.56 5.09
C ALA A 117 11.85 29.36 5.27
N LEU A 118 11.95 28.49 4.25
CA LEU A 118 12.89 27.37 4.25
C LEU A 118 14.35 27.81 4.18
N ALA A 119 14.66 28.85 3.40
CA ALA A 119 16.02 29.39 3.33
C ALA A 119 16.47 29.91 4.70
N ASN A 120 15.61 30.67 5.39
CA ASN A 120 15.86 31.17 6.74
C ASN A 120 16.03 30.03 7.76
N ALA A 121 15.23 28.95 7.63
CA ALA A 121 15.37 27.76 8.47
C ALA A 121 16.65 26.96 8.18
N SER A 122 17.30 27.16 7.02
CA SER A 122 18.47 26.40 6.58
C SER A 122 19.82 27.08 6.90
N VAL A 123 19.81 28.30 7.45
CA VAL A 123 21.02 29.09 7.69
C VAL A 123 21.95 28.38 8.69
N GLY A 124 23.20 28.12 8.27
CA GLY A 124 24.28 27.67 9.15
C GLY A 124 24.58 26.16 9.17
N ALA A 125 23.88 25.31 8.39
CA ALA A 125 24.18 23.87 8.33
C ALA A 125 24.30 23.34 6.90
N GLY A 126 25.51 22.90 6.52
CA GLY A 126 25.80 22.35 5.18
C GLY A 126 24.97 21.12 4.80
N LEU A 127 24.45 20.37 5.79
CA LEU A 127 23.57 19.22 5.55
C LEU A 127 22.19 19.64 5.02
N PHE A 128 21.60 20.75 5.51
CA PHE A 128 20.27 21.17 5.04
C PHE A 128 20.31 21.69 3.60
N PHE A 129 21.46 22.23 3.19
CA PHE A 129 21.65 22.69 1.81
C PHE A 129 21.45 21.54 0.80
N SER A 130 22.08 20.38 1.01
CA SER A 130 21.93 19.25 0.08
C SER A 130 20.52 18.67 0.11
N VAL A 131 19.89 18.57 1.29
CA VAL A 131 18.50 18.10 1.43
C VAL A 131 17.53 19.02 0.68
N HIS A 132 17.65 20.33 0.85
CA HIS A 132 16.80 21.32 0.18
C HIS A 132 17.01 21.30 -1.34
N ARG A 133 18.26 21.34 -1.81
CA ARG A 133 18.57 21.25 -3.25
C ARG A 133 18.00 19.98 -3.86
N ASP A 134 18.23 18.83 -3.23
CA ASP A 134 17.80 17.54 -3.74
C ASP A 134 16.27 17.42 -3.76
N GLY A 135 15.58 17.98 -2.76
CA GLY A 135 14.12 18.09 -2.74
C GLY A 135 13.57 18.94 -3.90
N LEU A 136 14.17 20.11 -4.15
CA LEU A 136 13.81 20.95 -5.31
C LEU A 136 14.08 20.24 -6.64
N CYS A 137 15.16 19.47 -6.78
CA CYS A 137 15.41 18.66 -7.98
C CYS A 137 14.28 17.64 -8.22
N HIS A 138 13.80 16.98 -7.16
CA HIS A 138 12.66 16.07 -7.27
C HIS A 138 11.37 16.79 -7.68
N GLU A 139 11.07 17.91 -7.05
CA GLU A 139 9.85 18.68 -7.35
C GLU A 139 9.88 19.27 -8.76
N ALA A 140 11.02 19.81 -9.21
CA ALA A 140 11.20 20.33 -10.56
C ALA A 140 11.00 19.24 -11.63
N VAL A 141 11.53 18.03 -11.43
CA VAL A 141 11.29 16.90 -12.34
C VAL A 141 9.82 16.48 -12.32
N MET A 142 9.21 16.44 -11.14
CA MET A 142 7.79 16.10 -11.01
C MET A 142 6.93 17.09 -11.79
N TRP A 143 7.13 18.40 -11.62
CA TRP A 143 6.38 19.43 -12.33
C TRP A 143 6.66 19.38 -13.84
N TRP A 144 7.92 19.18 -14.24
CA TRP A 144 8.27 19.05 -15.65
C TRP A 144 7.48 17.93 -16.33
N VAL A 145 7.44 16.74 -15.73
CA VAL A 145 6.80 15.56 -16.32
C VAL A 145 5.27 15.62 -16.19
N HIS A 146 4.77 16.12 -15.07
CA HIS A 146 3.36 15.99 -14.71
C HIS A 146 2.53 17.26 -14.90
N HIS A 147 3.11 18.46 -14.90
CA HIS A 147 2.34 19.72 -15.00
C HIS A 147 2.43 20.35 -16.38
N LEU A 148 3.49 20.05 -17.13
CA LEU A 148 3.64 20.54 -18.50
C LEU A 148 2.99 19.58 -19.50
N SER A 149 2.42 20.15 -20.57
CA SER A 149 2.09 19.39 -21.78
C SER A 149 3.36 18.93 -22.49
N THR A 150 3.28 17.85 -23.28
CA THR A 150 4.43 17.42 -24.10
C THR A 150 4.88 18.53 -25.05
N GLN A 151 3.95 19.36 -25.55
CA GLN A 151 4.29 20.52 -26.38
C GLN A 151 5.09 21.57 -25.60
N ALA A 152 4.69 21.90 -24.38
CA ALA A 152 5.43 22.84 -23.53
C ALA A 152 6.82 22.31 -23.18
N GLN A 153 6.96 21.03 -22.84
CA GLN A 153 8.25 20.39 -22.58
C GLN A 153 9.19 20.49 -23.79
N MET A 154 8.69 20.21 -25.01
CA MET A 154 9.49 20.30 -26.24
C MET A 154 9.93 21.74 -26.53
N ARG A 155 9.02 22.71 -26.42
CA ARG A 155 9.34 24.13 -26.63
C ARG A 155 10.40 24.61 -25.64
N LEU A 156 10.19 24.36 -24.35
CA LEU A 156 11.13 24.80 -23.32
C LEU A 156 12.51 24.13 -23.46
N ALA A 157 12.55 22.84 -23.85
CA ALA A 157 13.80 22.16 -24.15
C ALA A 157 14.51 22.76 -25.37
N ALA A 158 13.76 23.14 -26.42
CA ALA A 158 14.29 23.82 -27.60
C ALA A 158 14.82 25.23 -27.27
N ASP A 159 14.20 25.92 -26.31
CA ASP A 159 14.66 27.20 -25.76
C ASP A 159 15.92 27.04 -24.87
N GLY A 160 16.44 25.82 -24.71
CA GLY A 160 17.65 25.52 -23.96
C GLY A 160 17.43 25.32 -22.45
N LEU A 161 16.18 25.25 -21.99
CA LEU A 161 15.88 24.99 -20.59
C LEU A 161 16.27 23.55 -20.23
N LYS A 162 17.12 23.41 -19.21
CA LYS A 162 17.57 22.11 -18.70
C LYS A 162 16.75 21.68 -17.49
N VAL A 163 16.58 20.37 -17.33
CA VAL A 163 15.92 19.75 -16.17
C VAL A 163 16.97 19.08 -15.28
N PRO A 164 16.88 19.16 -13.94
CA PRO A 164 17.80 18.42 -13.08
C PRO A 164 17.62 16.90 -13.23
N SER A 165 18.70 16.15 -13.06
CA SER A 165 18.60 14.71 -12.79
C SER A 165 17.98 14.48 -11.42
N LEU A 166 17.35 13.33 -11.20
CA LEU A 166 16.92 12.97 -9.84
C LEU A 166 18.13 12.51 -9.00
N PRO A 167 18.32 13.06 -7.78
CA PRO A 167 19.36 12.61 -6.87
C PRO A 167 19.11 11.16 -6.43
N ARG A 168 20.18 10.42 -6.18
CA ARG A 168 20.13 9.00 -5.78
C ARG A 168 20.13 8.81 -4.26
N ALA A 169 20.45 9.86 -3.51
CA ALA A 169 20.47 9.84 -2.05
C ALA A 169 19.05 9.98 -1.50
N ASN A 170 18.64 9.05 -0.65
CA ASN A 170 17.42 9.20 0.15
C ASN A 170 17.79 9.88 1.47
N HIS A 171 17.46 11.15 1.60
CA HIS A 171 17.78 11.91 2.80
C HIS A 171 16.99 11.46 4.02
N LEU A 172 15.90 10.68 3.89
CA LEU A 172 15.10 10.19 5.03
C LEU A 172 15.59 8.88 5.65
N ALA A 173 16.49 8.14 4.97
CA ALA A 173 16.79 6.75 5.32
C ALA A 173 17.50 6.56 6.68
N ASN A 174 18.11 7.60 7.27
CA ASN A 174 18.90 7.50 8.49
C ASN A 174 18.83 8.78 9.35
N VAL A 175 17.70 9.48 9.34
CA VAL A 175 17.54 10.76 10.05
C VAL A 175 17.01 10.48 11.45
N SER A 176 17.62 11.10 12.46
CA SER A 176 17.08 11.03 13.81
C SER A 176 15.68 11.67 13.87
N PRO A 177 14.79 11.24 14.78
CA PRO A 177 13.45 11.83 14.89
C PRO A 177 13.46 13.35 15.13
N SER A 178 14.46 13.88 15.84
CA SER A 178 14.59 15.33 16.07
C SER A 178 14.99 16.07 14.79
N THR A 179 15.90 15.52 14.00
CA THR A 179 16.30 16.10 12.71
C THR A 179 15.21 15.97 11.66
N ALA A 180 14.41 14.89 11.69
CA ALA A 180 13.30 14.68 10.77
C ALA A 180 12.17 15.71 10.95
N ARG A 181 12.04 16.28 12.16
CA ARG A 181 11.09 17.37 12.48
C ARG A 181 11.56 18.74 12.00
N HIS A 182 12.79 18.86 11.49
CA HIS A 182 13.27 20.11 10.92
C HIS A 182 12.48 20.44 9.64
N GLY A 183 12.08 21.70 9.45
CA GLY A 183 11.20 22.11 8.34
C GLY A 183 11.71 21.70 6.95
N VAL A 184 13.03 21.69 6.75
CA VAL A 184 13.66 21.24 5.49
C VAL A 184 13.45 19.74 5.22
N TYR A 185 13.48 18.90 6.25
CA TYR A 185 13.22 17.46 6.08
C TYR A 185 11.73 17.16 5.89
N GLN A 186 10.86 17.90 6.57
CA GLN A 186 9.42 17.83 6.36
C GLN A 186 9.06 18.22 4.92
N GLU A 187 9.68 19.28 4.42
CA GLU A 187 9.51 19.71 3.04
C GLU A 187 10.05 18.67 2.05
N TYR A 188 11.27 18.19 2.26
CA TYR A 188 11.87 17.15 1.41
C TYR A 188 10.95 15.93 1.30
N ALA A 189 10.36 15.48 2.42
CA ALA A 189 9.41 14.37 2.44
C ALA A 189 8.18 14.61 1.55
N GLN A 190 7.67 15.85 1.49
CA GLN A 190 6.59 16.21 0.56
C GLN A 190 7.07 16.17 -0.90
N GLN A 191 8.24 16.73 -1.17
CA GLN A 191 8.82 16.84 -2.52
C GLN A 191 9.20 15.48 -3.13
N VAL A 192 9.55 14.48 -2.31
CA VAL A 192 9.87 13.11 -2.77
C VAL A 192 8.72 12.11 -2.61
N SER A 193 7.51 12.56 -2.27
CA SER A 193 6.35 11.69 -1.99
C SER A 193 5.97 10.74 -3.13
N CYS A 194 6.32 11.06 -4.38
CA CYS A 194 6.11 10.19 -5.55
C CYS A 194 6.96 8.90 -5.53
N GLN A 195 7.94 8.80 -4.63
CA GLN A 195 8.83 7.64 -4.52
C GLN A 195 8.09 6.32 -4.32
N GLN A 196 6.96 6.31 -3.62
CA GLN A 196 6.23 5.07 -3.32
C GLN A 196 5.72 4.42 -4.62
N CYS A 197 5.16 5.23 -5.52
CA CYS A 197 4.67 4.75 -6.81
C CYS A 197 5.81 4.33 -7.76
N HIS A 198 6.98 4.98 -7.67
CA HIS A 198 8.09 4.78 -8.61
C HIS A 198 9.18 3.82 -8.11
N THR A 199 9.25 3.51 -6.83
CA THR A 199 10.14 2.46 -6.30
C THR A 199 9.47 1.09 -6.27
N GLY A 200 8.19 1.05 -6.62
CA GLY A 200 7.34 -0.12 -6.54
C GLY A 200 7.16 -0.67 -5.11
N LYS A 201 7.89 -0.18 -4.10
CA LYS A 201 7.83 -0.75 -2.75
C LYS A 201 6.43 -0.50 -2.16
N ILE A 202 5.52 -1.44 -1.93
CA ILE A 202 5.58 -2.89 -1.59
C ILE A 202 6.82 -3.61 -2.11
N ALA A 203 7.78 -3.88 -1.21
CA ALA A 203 9.18 -4.19 -1.56
C ALA A 203 9.43 -5.40 -2.48
N GLU A 204 8.38 -6.10 -2.86
CA GLU A 204 8.39 -7.37 -3.57
C GLU A 204 7.57 -7.23 -4.89
N PRO A 205 8.18 -7.47 -6.08
CA PRO A 205 7.57 -7.30 -7.42
C PRO A 205 6.16 -7.88 -7.60
N ALA A 206 5.83 -8.98 -6.91
CA ALA A 206 4.52 -9.62 -6.96
C ALA A 206 3.38 -8.72 -6.44
N TRP A 207 3.70 -7.74 -5.59
CA TRP A 207 2.74 -6.87 -4.92
C TRP A 207 2.73 -5.45 -5.48
N GLN A 208 3.77 -5.07 -6.23
CA GLN A 208 3.84 -3.78 -6.92
C GLN A 208 2.78 -3.70 -8.04
N ASN A 209 2.38 -4.85 -8.57
CA ASN A 209 1.26 -5.04 -9.48
C ASN A 209 -0.05 -5.43 -8.78
N ALA A 210 -0.14 -5.29 -7.44
CA ALA A 210 -1.40 -5.32 -6.71
C ALA A 210 -2.25 -4.07 -6.97
N THR A 211 -2.19 -3.50 -8.18
CA THR A 211 -3.39 -2.86 -8.69
C THR A 211 -4.39 -4.01 -8.74
N LEU A 212 -5.25 -4.07 -7.74
CA LEU A 212 -6.51 -4.76 -7.89
C LEU A 212 -7.05 -4.33 -9.26
N PRO A 213 -7.60 -5.27 -10.06
CA PRO A 213 -8.07 -4.95 -11.40
C PRO A 213 -8.85 -3.64 -11.33
N LYS A 214 -8.69 -2.78 -12.36
CA LYS A 214 -9.45 -1.53 -12.55
C LYS A 214 -10.85 -1.70 -11.97
N PRO A 215 -11.45 -0.65 -11.33
CA PRO A 215 -12.77 -0.75 -10.71
C PRO A 215 -13.63 -1.67 -11.53
N LEU A 216 -14.06 -2.77 -10.89
CA LEU A 216 -14.81 -3.83 -11.56
C LEU A 216 -15.85 -3.15 -12.47
N PRO A 217 -16.03 -3.60 -13.74
CA PRO A 217 -16.98 -2.97 -14.63
C PRO A 217 -18.31 -2.78 -13.90
N VAL A 218 -18.83 -1.55 -13.91
CA VAL A 218 -20.10 -1.24 -13.23
C VAL A 218 -21.13 -2.24 -13.74
N ASP A 219 -21.76 -2.94 -12.79
CA ASP A 219 -22.80 -3.86 -13.17
C ASP A 219 -23.98 -3.05 -13.73
N LYS A 220 -24.32 -3.30 -15.00
CA LYS A 220 -25.38 -2.52 -15.67
C LYS A 220 -26.77 -2.83 -15.12
N GLN A 221 -26.97 -4.02 -14.55
CA GLN A 221 -28.24 -4.45 -13.98
C GLN A 221 -28.34 -4.05 -12.51
N HIS A 222 -27.21 -4.07 -11.79
CA HIS A 222 -27.14 -3.75 -10.35
C HIS A 222 -26.00 -2.74 -10.04
N PRO A 223 -26.11 -1.47 -10.47
CA PRO A 223 -25.06 -0.48 -10.22
C PRO A 223 -24.67 -0.39 -8.74
N GLY A 224 -23.37 -0.40 -8.44
CA GLY A 224 -22.83 -0.38 -7.08
C GLY A 224 -22.50 -1.77 -6.52
N ARG A 225 -22.96 -2.85 -7.15
CA ARG A 225 -22.61 -4.23 -6.74
C ARG A 225 -21.13 -4.50 -6.87
N GLU A 226 -20.50 -3.92 -7.89
CA GLU A 226 -19.06 -3.97 -8.10
C GLU A 226 -18.29 -3.38 -6.91
N ARG A 227 -18.81 -2.31 -6.30
CA ARG A 227 -18.23 -1.66 -5.12
C ARG A 227 -18.54 -2.38 -3.84
N GLN A 228 -19.72 -3.00 -3.71
CA GLN A 228 -19.99 -3.91 -2.61
C GLN A 228 -18.96 -5.04 -2.59
N ARG A 229 -18.56 -5.55 -3.76
CA ARG A 229 -17.55 -6.60 -3.87
C ARG A 229 -16.13 -6.12 -3.66
N SER A 230 -15.75 -5.07 -4.35
CA SER A 230 -14.39 -4.57 -4.43
C SER A 230 -14.43 -3.06 -4.33
N CYS A 231 -14.19 -2.58 -3.12
CA CYS A 231 -13.82 -1.21 -2.87
C CYS A 231 -12.47 -1.25 -2.16
N ASP A 232 -11.58 -0.34 -2.48
CA ASP A 232 -10.28 -0.22 -1.85
C ASP A 232 -9.93 1.26 -1.65
N TYR A 233 -8.80 1.51 -1.01
CA TYR A 233 -8.34 2.87 -0.70
C TYR A 233 -8.10 3.77 -1.94
N GLN A 234 -8.09 3.21 -3.14
CA GLN A 234 -7.90 3.92 -4.41
C GLN A 234 -9.22 4.29 -5.10
N ASN A 235 -10.37 3.77 -4.64
CA ASN A 235 -11.67 4.06 -5.24
C ASN A 235 -12.03 5.56 -5.19
N VAL A 236 -12.64 6.04 -6.28
CA VAL A 236 -13.20 7.40 -6.39
C VAL A 236 -14.64 7.30 -6.89
N PRO A 237 -15.65 7.80 -6.15
CA PRO A 237 -15.51 8.38 -4.80
C PRO A 237 -15.06 7.32 -3.78
N ALA A 238 -14.57 7.78 -2.62
CA ALA A 238 -14.10 6.90 -1.54
C ALA A 238 -15.16 5.88 -1.12
N CYS A 239 -14.71 4.78 -0.49
CA CYS A 239 -15.59 3.71 -0.04
C CYS A 239 -16.58 4.20 1.03
N GLY A 240 -17.84 3.76 0.91
CA GLY A 240 -18.88 3.98 1.91
C GLY A 240 -18.95 2.87 2.96
N PRO A 241 -19.74 3.07 4.04
CA PRO A 241 -19.82 2.12 5.16
C PRO A 241 -20.28 0.71 4.76
N CYS A 242 -21.05 0.53 3.69
CA CYS A 242 -21.51 -0.80 3.24
C CYS A 242 -20.75 -1.33 2.00
N GLU A 243 -19.69 -0.65 1.56
CA GLU A 243 -18.94 -1.03 0.36
C GLU A 243 -17.70 -1.84 0.71
N GLY A 244 -17.28 -2.72 -0.20
CA GLY A 244 -16.13 -3.63 -0.02
C GLY A 244 -16.33 -4.68 1.08
N LEU A 245 -17.51 -4.75 1.70
CA LEU A 245 -17.87 -5.85 2.59
C LEU A 245 -18.02 -7.17 1.82
N GLY A 246 -18.33 -7.16 0.53
CA GLY A 246 -18.59 -8.34 -0.30
C GLY A 246 -19.60 -9.29 0.29
N GLY A 247 -19.33 -10.60 0.26
CA GLY A 247 -20.20 -11.64 0.82
C GLY A 247 -19.74 -13.04 0.43
N ARG A 248 -20.65 -14.03 0.42
CA ARG A 248 -20.34 -15.41 -0.01
C ARG A 248 -20.11 -15.40 -1.53
N ARG A 249 -19.03 -16.04 -1.99
CA ARG A 249 -18.57 -15.99 -3.39
C ARG A 249 -18.44 -17.38 -3.98
N TRP A 250 -18.65 -17.48 -5.29
CA TRP A 250 -18.34 -18.69 -6.08
C TRP A 250 -17.53 -18.38 -7.34
N GLY A 251 -17.19 -17.12 -7.59
CA GLY A 251 -16.39 -16.72 -8.74
C GLY A 251 -15.97 -15.26 -8.72
N ASP A 252 -15.53 -14.80 -9.89
CA ASP A 252 -14.82 -13.54 -10.05
C ASP A 252 -15.57 -12.42 -10.78
N ASP A 253 -16.84 -12.64 -11.10
CA ASP A 253 -17.70 -11.64 -11.71
C ASP A 253 -18.49 -10.87 -10.62
N PRO A 254 -18.94 -9.62 -10.87
CA PRO A 254 -19.75 -8.86 -9.89
C PRO A 254 -21.00 -9.62 -9.40
N GLU A 255 -21.56 -10.45 -10.28
CA GLU A 255 -22.72 -11.30 -10.02
C GLU A 255 -22.36 -12.63 -9.32
N ALA A 256 -21.08 -13.01 -9.28
CA ALA A 256 -20.62 -14.28 -8.71
C ALA A 256 -20.45 -14.22 -7.17
N MET A 257 -21.30 -13.43 -6.52
CA MET A 257 -21.39 -13.29 -5.07
C MET A 257 -22.81 -12.95 -4.62
N ILE A 258 -23.14 -13.36 -3.40
CA ILE A 258 -24.29 -12.86 -2.64
C ILE A 258 -23.76 -11.73 -1.74
N PRO A 259 -24.11 -10.46 -1.99
CA PRO A 259 -23.69 -9.35 -1.14
C PRO A 259 -24.19 -9.54 0.29
N MET A 260 -23.35 -9.17 1.25
CA MET A 260 -23.70 -9.18 2.65
C MET A 260 -24.77 -8.12 2.93
N PRO A 261 -25.90 -8.49 3.57
CA PRO A 261 -26.87 -7.49 4.02
C PRO A 261 -26.20 -6.50 4.95
N CYS A 262 -26.33 -5.21 4.63
CA CYS A 262 -25.70 -4.12 5.38
C CYS A 262 -26.65 -2.93 5.47
N GLU A 263 -26.80 -2.42 6.69
CA GLU A 263 -27.54 -1.21 7.01
C GLU A 263 -26.58 -0.23 7.68
N VAL A 264 -26.50 1.00 7.16
CA VAL A 264 -25.67 2.05 7.75
C VAL A 264 -26.36 2.60 8.99
N ILE A 265 -25.70 2.51 10.14
CA ILE A 265 -26.14 3.18 11.37
C ILE A 265 -25.66 4.63 11.37
N HIS A 266 -24.38 4.86 11.04
CA HIS A 266 -23.82 6.18 10.80
C HIS A 266 -22.56 6.10 9.91
N GLY A 267 -22.19 7.22 9.29
CA GLY A 267 -21.00 7.31 8.45
C GLY A 267 -19.72 7.57 9.25
N PRO A 268 -18.61 7.85 8.54
CA PRO A 268 -17.29 8.07 9.14
C PRO A 268 -17.17 9.42 9.88
N GLU A 269 -18.14 10.32 9.72
CA GLU A 269 -18.22 11.60 10.43
C GLU A 269 -18.46 11.45 11.94
N VAL A 270 -18.99 10.30 12.37
CA VAL A 270 -19.15 9.96 13.79
C VAL A 270 -17.94 9.12 14.21
N PRO A 271 -17.19 9.49 15.26
CA PRO A 271 -16.04 8.71 15.69
C PRO A 271 -16.39 7.26 16.03
N ALA A 272 -15.52 6.33 15.65
CA ALA A 272 -15.65 4.93 16.06
C ALA A 272 -15.61 4.80 17.59
N THR A 273 -16.45 3.92 18.16
CA THR A 273 -16.38 3.61 19.61
C THR A 273 -15.45 2.45 19.91
N THR A 274 -15.08 1.69 18.88
CA THR A 274 -14.06 0.66 18.97
C THR A 274 -12.85 1.07 18.17
N LYS A 275 -11.74 0.38 18.41
CA LYS A 275 -10.50 0.61 17.65
C LYS A 275 -10.09 -0.60 16.85
N GLY A 276 -10.78 -1.74 16.89
CA GLY A 276 -10.40 -2.90 16.10
C GLY A 276 -9.21 -3.70 16.60
N ARG A 277 -9.01 -3.78 17.92
CA ARG A 277 -7.85 -4.45 18.49
C ARG A 277 -7.99 -5.95 18.40
N TYR A 278 -7.01 -6.60 17.78
CA TYR A 278 -6.75 -7.99 18.10
C TYR A 278 -6.24 -8.09 19.54
N PRO A 279 -6.69 -9.10 20.30
CA PRO A 279 -6.18 -9.33 21.64
C PRO A 279 -4.69 -9.69 21.61
N ALA A 280 -3.95 -9.40 22.68
CA ALA A 280 -2.52 -9.72 22.75
C ALA A 280 -2.24 -11.22 22.70
N LEU A 281 -3.16 -12.02 23.26
CA LEU A 281 -3.15 -13.48 23.28
C LEU A 281 -4.61 -13.94 23.20
N ALA A 282 -4.96 -14.75 22.21
CA ALA A 282 -6.27 -15.39 22.14
C ALA A 282 -6.32 -16.56 21.17
N THR A 283 -7.36 -17.36 21.33
CA THR A 283 -7.84 -18.26 20.28
C THR A 283 -9.22 -17.82 19.79
N ALA A 284 -9.54 -18.16 18.55
CA ALA A 284 -10.86 -17.98 17.96
C ALA A 284 -11.16 -19.13 17.01
N ARG A 285 -12.43 -19.38 16.74
CA ARG A 285 -12.82 -20.18 15.59
C ARG A 285 -12.97 -19.26 14.38
N LEU A 286 -12.52 -19.75 13.24
CA LEU A 286 -12.59 -19.07 11.96
C LEU A 286 -13.41 -19.91 10.99
N THR A 287 -14.33 -19.27 10.28
CA THR A 287 -15.02 -19.84 9.12
C THR A 287 -14.93 -18.90 7.93
N GLY A 288 -15.28 -19.35 6.73
CA GLY A 288 -15.42 -18.47 5.57
C GLY A 288 -15.08 -19.15 4.26
N GLU A 289 -14.52 -18.39 3.32
CA GLU A 289 -13.96 -18.95 2.09
C GLU A 289 -12.63 -18.29 1.71
N THR A 290 -11.74 -19.06 1.11
CA THR A 290 -10.46 -18.57 0.57
C THR A 290 -10.14 -19.21 -0.77
N ARG A 291 -9.20 -18.62 -1.50
CA ARG A 291 -8.53 -19.31 -2.61
C ARG A 291 -7.45 -20.24 -2.09
N VAL A 292 -7.12 -21.26 -2.87
CA VAL A 292 -6.08 -22.25 -2.53
C VAL A 292 -4.88 -22.09 -3.45
N PRO A 293 -3.67 -21.88 -2.91
CA PRO A 293 -3.40 -21.48 -1.51
C PRO A 293 -3.95 -20.07 -1.22
N ILE A 294 -3.93 -19.63 0.06
CA ILE A 294 -4.34 -18.27 0.45
C ILE A 294 -3.39 -17.27 -0.22
N GLU A 295 -3.68 -16.97 -1.49
CA GLU A 295 -2.97 -16.00 -2.29
C GLU A 295 -3.81 -14.74 -2.31
N VAL A 296 -3.23 -13.65 -1.85
CA VAL A 296 -3.88 -12.35 -1.88
C VAL A 296 -4.08 -11.87 -3.33
N ILE A 297 -3.28 -12.38 -4.28
CA ILE A 297 -3.37 -12.00 -5.71
C ILE A 297 -3.30 -13.27 -6.59
N PRO A 298 -4.44 -13.92 -6.81
CA PRO A 298 -4.53 -15.10 -7.65
C PRO A 298 -4.30 -14.75 -9.12
N THR A 299 -3.39 -15.46 -9.78
CA THR A 299 -3.07 -15.24 -11.21
C THR A 299 -4.12 -15.76 -12.18
N LYS A 300 -5.13 -16.48 -11.70
CA LYS A 300 -6.23 -17.04 -12.49
C LYS A 300 -7.57 -16.85 -11.78
N PRO A 301 -8.66 -16.61 -12.52
CA PRO A 301 -10.00 -16.72 -11.97
C PRO A 301 -10.18 -18.07 -11.30
N GLY A 302 -10.69 -18.09 -10.07
CA GLY A 302 -10.63 -19.27 -9.21
C GLY A 302 -11.92 -19.54 -8.46
N LYS A 303 -12.18 -20.82 -8.19
CA LYS A 303 -13.20 -21.23 -7.23
C LYS A 303 -12.71 -20.92 -5.82
N TYR A 304 -13.62 -20.42 -4.99
CA TYR A 304 -13.40 -20.25 -3.56
C TYR A 304 -13.77 -21.55 -2.85
N MET A 305 -12.97 -21.97 -1.87
CA MET A 305 -13.29 -23.11 -1.02
C MET A 305 -13.70 -22.64 0.37
N GLY A 306 -14.68 -23.32 0.95
CA GLY A 306 -15.03 -23.11 2.35
C GLY A 306 -13.87 -23.48 3.27
N ILE A 307 -13.65 -22.67 4.31
CA ILE A 307 -12.63 -22.93 5.33
C ILE A 307 -13.28 -22.98 6.71
N THR A 308 -12.72 -23.83 7.56
CA THR A 308 -12.91 -23.81 9.01
C THR A 308 -11.54 -24.02 9.63
N ALA A 309 -11.19 -23.19 10.62
CA ALA A 309 -9.91 -23.25 11.29
C ALA A 309 -10.02 -22.84 12.75
N ALA A 310 -9.10 -23.36 13.57
CA ALA A 310 -8.76 -22.72 14.84
C ALA A 310 -7.69 -21.65 14.58
N LEU A 311 -7.97 -20.42 15.01
CA LEU A 311 -7.00 -19.33 15.02
C LEU A 311 -6.38 -19.25 16.41
N SER A 312 -5.06 -19.17 16.47
CA SER A 312 -4.32 -18.74 17.65
C SER A 312 -3.50 -17.52 17.29
N LEU A 313 -3.52 -16.48 18.13
CA LEU A 313 -2.76 -15.27 17.86
C LEU A 313 -2.12 -14.70 19.11
N GLY A 314 -0.94 -14.12 18.92
CA GLY A 314 -0.27 -13.36 19.96
C GLY A 314 1.21 -13.10 19.71
N TRP A 315 1.86 -12.64 20.78
CA TRP A 315 3.27 -12.23 20.76
C TRP A 315 4.17 -13.26 21.43
N GLN A 316 5.28 -13.60 20.77
CA GLN A 316 6.40 -14.29 21.40
C GLN A 316 7.65 -13.42 21.29
N GLY A 317 7.99 -12.70 22.36
CA GLY A 317 9.02 -11.66 22.31
C GLY A 317 8.60 -10.52 21.38
N GLU A 318 9.46 -10.14 20.43
CA GLU A 318 9.17 -9.09 19.44
C GLU A 318 8.47 -9.61 18.17
N MET A 319 7.99 -10.85 18.18
CA MET A 319 7.41 -11.51 17.02
C MET A 319 5.92 -11.72 17.20
N MET A 320 5.17 -11.14 16.27
CA MET A 320 3.76 -11.36 16.09
C MET A 320 3.56 -12.71 15.41
N ARG A 321 2.57 -13.48 15.87
CA ARG A 321 2.23 -14.77 15.28
C ARG A 321 0.73 -14.96 15.18
N LEU A 322 0.28 -15.38 14.01
CA LEU A 322 -1.06 -15.90 13.79
C LEU A 322 -0.92 -17.32 13.24
N ARG A 323 -1.45 -18.30 13.96
CA ARG A 323 -1.48 -19.70 13.56
C ARG A 323 -2.91 -20.09 13.23
N TYR A 324 -3.11 -20.58 12.01
CA TYR A 324 -4.35 -21.14 11.51
C TYR A 324 -4.20 -22.65 11.43
N ASP A 325 -4.98 -23.40 12.18
CA ASP A 325 -5.07 -24.86 12.07
C ASP A 325 -6.36 -25.20 11.31
N PHE A 326 -6.24 -25.45 10.01
CA PHE A 326 -7.36 -25.70 9.11
C PHE A 326 -7.81 -27.16 9.14
N ASP A 327 -9.13 -27.37 9.17
CA ASP A 327 -9.73 -28.70 9.15
C ASP A 327 -9.37 -29.45 7.85
N GLY A 328 -8.46 -30.43 7.97
CA GLY A 328 -8.03 -31.30 6.87
C GLY A 328 -7.09 -30.65 5.84
N MET A 329 -6.66 -29.40 6.02
CA MET A 329 -5.78 -28.69 5.09
C MET A 329 -4.37 -28.39 5.63
N GLY A 330 -4.15 -28.62 6.93
CA GLY A 330 -2.86 -28.40 7.59
C GLY A 330 -2.83 -27.10 8.37
N THR A 331 -1.63 -26.59 8.62
CA THR A 331 -1.41 -25.41 9.46
C THR A 331 -0.76 -24.30 8.63
N GLU A 332 -1.19 -23.06 8.83
CA GLU A 332 -0.52 -21.87 8.30
C GLU A 332 -0.11 -20.96 9.46
N ILE A 333 1.13 -20.48 9.46
CA ILE A 333 1.65 -19.57 10.47
C ILE A 333 2.13 -18.30 9.79
N GLU A 334 1.49 -17.19 10.13
CA GLU A 334 1.92 -15.85 9.76
C GLU A 334 2.80 -15.29 10.87
N ALA A 335 4.00 -14.86 10.51
CA ALA A 335 4.99 -14.34 11.44
C ALA A 335 5.58 -13.02 10.96
N GLN A 336 5.68 -12.03 11.86
CA GLN A 336 6.29 -10.74 11.55
C GLN A 336 6.86 -10.12 12.81
N THR A 337 8.00 -9.43 12.72
CA THR A 337 8.53 -8.67 13.87
C THR A 337 7.81 -7.32 14.01
N ILE A 338 7.84 -6.74 15.21
CA ILE A 338 7.35 -5.36 15.45
C ILE A 338 8.02 -4.38 14.49
N GLU A 339 9.34 -4.50 14.30
CA GLU A 339 10.10 -3.62 13.42
C GLU A 339 9.67 -3.73 11.95
N GLN A 340 9.43 -4.97 11.47
CA GLN A 340 8.93 -5.21 10.12
C GLN A 340 7.53 -4.60 9.94
N ALA A 341 6.63 -4.84 10.90
CA ALA A 341 5.29 -4.27 10.89
C ALA A 341 5.33 -2.73 10.86
N ARG A 342 6.22 -2.11 11.64
CA ARG A 342 6.40 -0.65 11.70
C ARG A 342 6.98 -0.02 10.43
N ARG A 343 7.64 -0.81 9.58
CA ARG A 343 8.25 -0.35 8.32
C ARG A 343 7.46 -0.76 7.08
N ASP A 344 6.26 -1.31 7.24
CA ASP A 344 5.48 -1.94 6.17
C ASP A 344 6.31 -2.98 5.38
N GLU A 345 7.21 -3.68 6.08
CA GLU A 345 7.99 -4.78 5.50
C GLU A 345 7.17 -6.06 5.53
N LEU A 346 7.41 -6.96 4.58
CA LEU A 346 6.73 -8.25 4.56
C LEU A 346 7.12 -9.08 5.79
N GLY A 347 6.15 -9.80 6.33
CA GLY A 347 6.37 -10.94 7.21
C GLY A 347 6.62 -12.22 6.42
N ALA A 348 6.45 -13.35 7.08
CA ALA A 348 6.52 -14.67 6.48
C ALA A 348 5.21 -15.43 6.72
N SER A 349 4.69 -16.10 5.68
CA SER A 349 3.69 -17.16 5.81
C SER A 349 4.40 -18.50 5.71
N ILE A 350 4.19 -19.34 6.71
CA ILE A 350 4.73 -20.69 6.81
C ILE A 350 3.56 -21.66 6.71
N SER A 351 3.38 -22.26 5.54
CA SER A 351 2.35 -23.25 5.27
C SER A 351 2.91 -24.65 5.47
N LYS A 352 2.28 -25.45 6.34
CA LYS A 352 2.59 -26.86 6.59
C LYS A 352 1.40 -27.72 6.17
N GLY A 353 1.47 -28.26 4.95
CA GLY A 353 0.52 -29.23 4.44
C GLY A 353 0.93 -30.68 4.75
N PRO A 354 0.16 -31.68 4.28
CA PRO A 354 0.45 -33.10 4.54
C PRO A 354 1.77 -33.61 3.93
N LYS A 355 2.26 -32.95 2.86
CA LYS A 355 3.41 -33.42 2.06
C LYS A 355 4.58 -32.44 2.04
N GLU A 356 4.35 -31.19 2.36
CA GLU A 356 5.36 -30.15 2.26
C GLU A 356 5.18 -29.06 3.31
N CYS A 357 6.29 -28.47 3.70
CA CYS A 357 6.30 -27.21 4.41
C CYS A 357 7.01 -26.17 3.56
N VAL A 358 6.40 -25.00 3.39
CA VAL A 358 6.90 -23.91 2.57
C VAL A 358 6.80 -22.62 3.35
N CYS A 359 7.86 -21.82 3.31
CA CYS A 359 7.82 -20.45 3.81
C CYS A 359 7.90 -19.47 2.64
N THR A 360 6.94 -18.55 2.60
CA THR A 360 6.78 -17.52 1.57
C THR A 360 6.70 -16.13 2.22
N PRO A 361 6.95 -15.05 1.48
CA PRO A 361 6.77 -13.71 2.03
C PRO A 361 5.27 -13.42 2.13
N SER A 362 4.86 -12.78 3.23
CA SER A 362 3.45 -12.52 3.52
C SER A 362 3.20 -11.08 3.94
N ILE A 363 2.11 -10.50 3.45
CA ILE A 363 1.62 -9.19 3.90
C ILE A 363 0.72 -9.32 5.13
N THR A 364 0.25 -10.53 5.46
CA THR A 364 -0.78 -10.76 6.47
C THR A 364 -0.33 -10.29 7.85
N GLY A 365 0.99 -10.29 8.12
CA GLY A 365 1.55 -9.70 9.33
C GLY A 365 1.15 -8.23 9.57
N VAL A 366 1.08 -7.42 8.51
CA VAL A 366 0.87 -5.96 8.61
C VAL A 366 -0.55 -5.60 9.08
N LEU A 367 -1.48 -6.55 9.06
CA LEU A 367 -2.90 -6.27 9.27
C LEU A 367 -3.35 -6.34 10.73
N HIS A 368 -2.61 -6.97 11.66
CA HIS A 368 -3.33 -7.61 12.77
C HIS A 368 -3.11 -7.09 14.19
N ILE A 369 -1.92 -6.83 14.74
CA ILE A 369 -1.86 -6.63 16.22
C ILE A 369 -1.53 -5.20 16.70
N HIS A 370 -0.53 -4.52 16.15
CA HIS A 370 -0.25 -3.12 16.53
C HIS A 370 -1.06 -2.09 15.74
N ALA A 371 -1.91 -2.55 14.83
CA ALA A 371 -2.69 -1.68 13.99
C ALA A 371 -3.74 -0.84 14.74
N PHE A 372 -3.82 -0.91 16.08
CA PHE A 372 -4.94 -0.34 16.85
C PHE A 372 -4.59 0.07 18.30
N GLU A 373 -3.32 0.34 18.64
CA GLU A 373 -2.91 0.80 19.98
C GLU A 373 -3.19 2.30 20.20
N PRO A 374 -3.90 2.69 21.28
CA PRO A 374 -4.46 4.04 21.45
C PRO A 374 -3.41 5.15 21.63
N ASP A 375 -2.17 4.79 21.98
CA ASP A 375 -1.05 5.69 22.23
C ASP A 375 0.14 5.42 21.29
N ASP A 376 -0.02 4.49 20.34
CA ASP A 376 0.99 4.28 19.30
C ASP A 376 0.93 5.49 18.35
N PRO A 377 2.04 6.24 18.16
CA PRO A 377 2.11 7.31 17.16
C PRO A 377 1.94 6.80 15.72
N LEU A 378 2.00 5.48 15.51
CA LEU A 378 1.74 4.80 14.26
C LEU A 378 0.44 3.99 14.27
N ASP A 379 -0.48 4.21 15.24
CA ASP A 379 -1.83 3.64 15.23
C ASP A 379 -2.48 3.90 13.86
N PRO A 380 -2.77 2.88 13.04
CA PRO A 380 -3.47 3.02 11.79
C PRO A 380 -4.76 3.84 11.85
N VAL A 381 -5.43 3.93 12.98
CA VAL A 381 -6.62 4.79 13.13
C VAL A 381 -6.25 6.27 13.23
N LYS A 382 -5.01 6.59 13.64
CA LYS A 382 -4.44 7.95 13.68
C LYS A 382 -3.67 8.30 12.41
N LEU A 383 -3.18 7.31 11.68
CA LEU A 383 -2.50 7.49 10.40
C LEU A 383 -3.52 7.71 9.28
N THR A 384 -3.19 8.58 8.34
CA THR A 384 -3.99 8.69 7.11
C THR A 384 -3.87 7.40 6.29
N PRO A 385 -4.82 7.08 5.39
CA PRO A 385 -4.74 5.87 4.57
C PRO A 385 -3.46 5.79 3.71
N GLY A 386 -2.86 6.94 3.38
CA GLY A 386 -1.57 7.04 2.67
C GLY A 386 -0.32 6.81 3.54
N GLU A 387 -0.49 6.73 4.86
CA GLU A 387 0.58 6.45 5.83
C GLU A 387 0.53 5.01 6.36
N GLY A 388 -0.29 4.13 5.75
CA GLY A 388 -0.51 2.76 6.25
C GLY A 388 -1.67 2.66 7.23
N GLY A 389 -2.44 3.75 7.40
CA GLY A 389 -3.60 3.82 8.25
C GLY A 389 -4.81 3.01 7.78
N ALA A 390 -5.66 2.65 8.74
CA ALA A 390 -6.98 2.10 8.48
C ALA A 390 -7.97 3.25 8.40
N THR A 391 -8.70 3.31 7.29
CA THR A 391 -9.80 4.26 7.11
C THR A 391 -11.01 3.75 7.85
N TYR A 392 -11.51 4.50 8.84
CA TYR A 392 -12.83 4.24 9.38
C TYR A 392 -13.89 4.62 8.34
N LEU A 393 -14.79 3.69 8.02
CA LEU A 393 -15.84 3.87 7.01
C LEU A 393 -17.21 4.16 7.61
N GLY A 394 -17.39 3.91 8.91
CA GLY A 394 -18.66 4.11 9.61
C GLY A 394 -19.10 2.89 10.40
N ARG A 395 -20.29 2.97 10.99
CA ARG A 395 -20.92 1.89 11.75
C ARG A 395 -22.04 1.27 10.97
N VAL A 396 -22.08 -0.05 10.99
CA VAL A 396 -23.04 -0.83 10.22
C VAL A 396 -23.70 -1.90 11.06
N ARG A 397 -24.93 -2.23 10.69
CA ARG A 397 -25.62 -3.45 11.10
C ARG A 397 -25.53 -4.45 9.96
N VAL A 398 -24.96 -5.62 10.21
CA VAL A 398 -24.63 -6.59 9.16
C VAL A 398 -24.88 -8.03 9.59
N ALA A 399 -25.11 -8.92 8.61
CA ALA A 399 -25.18 -10.37 8.83
C ALA A 399 -23.89 -11.04 8.36
N LEU A 400 -23.04 -11.52 9.27
CA LEU A 400 -21.65 -11.92 8.97
C LEU A 400 -21.50 -13.04 7.92
N ASP A 401 -22.48 -13.94 7.83
CA ASP A 401 -22.48 -15.08 6.90
C ASP A 401 -23.09 -14.80 5.52
N GLY A 402 -23.67 -13.61 5.33
CA GLY A 402 -24.13 -13.13 4.02
C GLY A 402 -25.38 -13.79 3.44
N ASP A 403 -25.98 -14.80 4.09
CA ASP A 403 -27.19 -15.47 3.60
C ASP A 403 -28.36 -15.29 4.57
N ARG A 404 -29.28 -14.36 4.26
CA ARG A 404 -30.43 -14.03 5.12
C ARG A 404 -31.54 -15.07 5.07
N GLU A 405 -31.57 -15.92 4.03
CA GLU A 405 -32.64 -16.90 3.81
C GLU A 405 -32.28 -18.30 4.33
N GLN A 406 -31.00 -18.63 4.47
CA GLN A 406 -30.56 -19.95 4.95
C GLN A 406 -30.08 -19.97 6.39
N THR A 407 -29.72 -18.84 6.98
CA THR A 407 -29.31 -18.78 8.38
C THR A 407 -30.17 -17.78 9.14
N ASN A 408 -30.55 -18.12 10.37
CA ASN A 408 -30.86 -17.13 11.42
C ASN A 408 -29.57 -16.36 11.74
N GLY A 409 -28.95 -15.75 10.74
CA GLY A 409 -27.58 -15.25 10.78
C GLY A 409 -27.43 -14.23 11.89
N THR A 410 -26.32 -14.31 12.62
CA THR A 410 -26.01 -13.38 13.70
C THR A 410 -25.90 -11.98 13.10
N VAL A 411 -26.93 -11.16 13.35
CA VAL A 411 -26.91 -9.74 13.01
C VAL A 411 -26.11 -9.04 14.10
N VAL A 412 -25.04 -8.37 13.71
CA VAL A 412 -24.13 -7.66 14.61
C VAL A 412 -24.13 -6.17 14.31
N ILE A 413 -23.76 -5.38 15.30
CA ILE A 413 -23.41 -3.97 15.14
C ILE A 413 -21.89 -3.90 15.11
N ALA A 414 -21.32 -3.36 14.03
CA ALA A 414 -19.88 -3.34 13.84
C ALA A 414 -19.38 -2.00 13.34
N ASP A 415 -18.21 -1.60 13.83
CA ASP A 415 -17.40 -0.56 13.22
C ASP A 415 -16.66 -1.15 12.02
N HIS A 416 -16.73 -0.46 10.88
CA HIS A 416 -16.17 -0.92 9.62
C HIS A 416 -14.94 -0.09 9.24
N TYR A 417 -13.87 -0.79 8.89
CA TYR A 417 -12.61 -0.18 8.51
C TYR A 417 -12.07 -0.78 7.21
N LEU A 418 -11.24 0.03 6.55
CA LEU A 418 -10.54 -0.31 5.32
C LEU A 418 -9.04 -0.05 5.47
N LYS A 419 -8.22 -1.08 5.30
CA LYS A 419 -6.77 -0.96 5.18
C LYS A 419 -6.30 -1.56 3.87
N TRP A 420 -5.77 -0.72 2.99
CA TRP A 420 -5.40 -1.07 1.60
C TRP A 420 -6.59 -1.65 0.82
N ALA A 421 -6.61 -2.97 0.62
CA ALA A 421 -7.64 -3.74 -0.08
C ALA A 421 -8.51 -4.59 0.87
N PHE A 422 -8.21 -4.54 2.17
CA PHE A 422 -8.87 -5.36 3.18
C PHE A 422 -9.89 -4.54 3.94
N HIS A 423 -11.08 -5.11 4.03
CA HIS A 423 -12.17 -4.63 4.86
C HIS A 423 -12.24 -5.49 6.12
N PHE A 424 -12.41 -4.85 7.26
CA PHE A 424 -12.58 -5.57 8.52
C PHE A 424 -13.68 -4.95 9.37
N LEU A 425 -14.39 -5.83 10.06
CA LEU A 425 -15.47 -5.48 10.97
C LEU A 425 -15.05 -5.78 12.39
N VAL A 426 -15.33 -4.82 13.27
CA VAL A 426 -15.03 -4.88 14.69
C VAL A 426 -16.33 -4.76 15.44
N ASP A 427 -16.56 -5.66 16.40
CA ASP A 427 -17.78 -5.65 17.18
C ASP A 427 -17.93 -4.32 17.94
N ALA A 428 -19.01 -3.60 17.68
CA ALA A 428 -19.31 -2.32 18.28
C ALA A 428 -20.53 -2.35 19.21
N ASP A 429 -21.12 -3.53 19.45
CA ASP A 429 -22.17 -3.70 20.44
C ASP A 429 -21.57 -3.85 21.84
N ALA A 430 -21.74 -2.84 22.68
CA ALA A 430 -21.22 -2.84 24.05
C ALA A 430 -21.80 -3.97 24.93
N ALA A 431 -22.94 -4.56 24.55
CA ALA A 431 -23.51 -5.71 25.24
C ALA A 431 -22.96 -7.05 24.74
N SER A 432 -22.22 -7.05 23.63
CA SER A 432 -21.67 -8.27 23.05
C SER A 432 -20.45 -8.78 23.84
N PRO A 433 -20.33 -10.10 24.06
CA PRO A 433 -19.14 -10.68 24.68
C PRO A 433 -17.87 -10.51 23.84
N SER A 434 -18.01 -10.21 22.54
CA SER A 434 -16.90 -9.92 21.63
C SER A 434 -16.68 -8.42 21.39
N PHE A 435 -17.27 -7.52 22.19
CA PHE A 435 -17.11 -6.08 22.03
C PHE A 435 -15.64 -5.66 21.85
N GLY A 436 -15.35 -4.93 20.77
CA GLY A 436 -14.01 -4.46 20.42
C GLY A 436 -13.12 -5.50 19.73
N LEU A 437 -13.58 -6.74 19.56
CA LEU A 437 -12.85 -7.80 18.87
C LEU A 437 -13.19 -7.86 17.36
N PRO A 438 -12.29 -8.39 16.52
CA PRO A 438 -12.57 -8.63 15.12
C PRO A 438 -13.70 -9.65 14.93
N LEU A 439 -14.64 -9.32 14.06
CA LEU A 439 -15.73 -10.20 13.64
C LEU A 439 -15.53 -10.74 12.23
N ARG A 440 -14.85 -9.96 11.37
CA ARG A 440 -14.71 -10.31 9.96
C ARG A 440 -13.48 -9.69 9.32
N LEU A 441 -12.86 -10.44 8.42
CA LEU A 441 -11.84 -9.95 7.49
C LEU A 441 -12.27 -10.32 6.06
N TYR A 442 -12.17 -9.36 5.15
CA TYR A 442 -12.54 -9.53 3.75
C TYR A 442 -11.51 -8.87 2.85
N GLY A 443 -11.04 -9.61 1.84
CA GLY A 443 -10.31 -9.08 0.70
C GLY A 443 -10.99 -9.55 -0.59
N ALA A 444 -11.19 -8.62 -1.54
CA ALA A 444 -11.96 -8.87 -2.76
C ALA A 444 -11.39 -9.98 -3.65
N THR A 445 -10.09 -10.24 -3.57
CA THR A 445 -9.37 -11.23 -4.38
C THR A 445 -9.08 -12.53 -3.64
N GLY A 446 -8.72 -12.47 -2.36
CA GLY A 446 -8.14 -13.64 -1.67
C GLY A 446 -9.07 -14.33 -0.68
N VAL A 447 -9.74 -13.58 0.19
CA VAL A 447 -10.17 -14.13 1.48
C VAL A 447 -11.48 -13.55 2.00
N ARG A 448 -12.33 -14.39 2.61
CA ARG A 448 -13.40 -14.04 3.54
C ARG A 448 -13.22 -14.87 4.80
N GLN A 449 -13.02 -14.23 5.94
CA GLN A 449 -12.93 -14.87 7.26
C GLN A 449 -13.97 -14.25 8.18
N VAL A 450 -14.69 -15.10 8.90
CA VAL A 450 -15.59 -14.74 9.99
C VAL A 450 -15.02 -15.35 11.26
N PHE A 451 -14.84 -14.52 12.28
CA PHE A 451 -14.32 -14.94 13.57
C PHE A 451 -15.46 -15.10 14.55
N ASP A 452 -15.46 -16.19 15.29
CA ASP A 452 -16.38 -16.44 16.39
C ASP A 452 -15.67 -17.15 17.55
N SER A 453 -16.38 -17.32 18.67
CA SER A 453 -15.91 -18.11 19.82
C SER A 453 -14.52 -17.65 20.34
N TRP A 454 -14.36 -16.35 20.53
CA TRP A 454 -13.12 -15.78 21.09
C TRP A 454 -12.86 -16.28 22.51
N HIS A 455 -11.63 -16.74 22.76
CA HIS A 455 -11.12 -17.10 24.08
C HIS A 455 -9.84 -16.31 24.36
N LEU A 456 -9.91 -15.35 25.28
CA LEU A 456 -8.86 -14.38 25.57
C LEU A 456 -7.87 -14.89 26.64
N VAL A 457 -7.28 -16.04 26.38
CA VAL A 457 -6.25 -16.68 27.21
C VAL A 457 -5.01 -16.99 26.38
N ASP A 458 -3.89 -17.30 27.03
CA ASP A 458 -2.67 -17.72 26.33
C ASP A 458 -2.95 -19.01 25.53
N PRO A 459 -2.85 -18.98 24.19
CA PRO A 459 -3.04 -20.17 23.37
C PRO A 459 -2.10 -21.33 23.75
N ALA A 460 -0.95 -21.05 24.35
CA ALA A 460 -0.01 -22.07 24.79
C ALA A 460 -0.54 -22.96 25.93
N GLU A 461 -1.54 -22.49 26.70
CA GLU A 461 -2.20 -23.32 27.72
C GLU A 461 -2.96 -24.49 27.09
N ALA A 462 -3.64 -24.24 25.98
CA ALA A 462 -4.40 -25.26 25.25
C ALA A 462 -3.52 -26.02 24.25
N LEU A 463 -2.53 -25.33 23.66
CA LEU A 463 -1.69 -25.86 22.59
C LEU A 463 -0.22 -25.48 22.86
N PRO A 464 0.53 -26.27 23.65
CA PRO A 464 1.90 -25.93 24.06
C PRO A 464 2.90 -25.69 22.91
N ASP A 465 2.61 -26.21 21.72
CA ASP A 465 3.42 -26.03 20.51
C ASP A 465 2.92 -24.92 19.58
N VAL A 466 1.93 -24.13 19.98
CA VAL A 466 1.32 -23.06 19.15
C VAL A 466 2.38 -22.09 18.59
N TRP A 467 3.46 -21.86 19.34
CA TRP A 467 4.58 -21.00 18.96
C TRP A 467 5.79 -21.79 18.44
N HIS A 468 5.66 -23.05 18.06
CA HIS A 468 6.74 -23.77 17.38
C HIS A 468 6.62 -23.59 15.86
N LEU A 469 7.64 -22.95 15.27
CA LEU A 469 7.75 -22.92 13.82
C LEU A 469 8.19 -24.29 13.31
N PRO A 470 7.53 -24.83 12.26
CA PRO A 470 7.94 -26.09 11.69
C PRO A 470 9.37 -25.99 11.13
N THR A 471 10.17 -27.03 11.39
CA THR A 471 11.54 -27.14 10.89
C THR A 471 11.54 -27.79 9.50
N GLY A 472 12.61 -27.54 8.73
CA GLY A 472 12.79 -28.16 7.41
C GLY A 472 11.89 -27.60 6.30
N CYS A 473 11.24 -26.46 6.51
CA CYS A 473 10.42 -25.81 5.49
C CYS A 473 11.28 -25.28 4.34
N LYS A 474 10.78 -25.42 3.11
CA LYS A 474 11.40 -24.83 1.93
C LYS A 474 11.30 -23.30 2.01
N VAL A 475 12.44 -22.64 2.13
CA VAL A 475 12.55 -21.18 2.17
C VAL A 475 12.45 -20.62 0.76
N LEU A 476 11.36 -19.92 0.43
CA LEU A 476 11.15 -19.31 -0.89
C LEU A 476 11.39 -17.80 -0.92
N ALA A 477 11.64 -17.16 0.22
CA ALA A 477 11.97 -15.73 0.28
C ALA A 477 13.00 -15.41 1.38
N PRO A 478 13.80 -14.34 1.23
CA PRO A 478 14.81 -13.95 2.23
C PRO A 478 14.23 -13.72 3.63
N VAL A 479 13.01 -13.18 3.71
CA VAL A 479 12.33 -12.94 4.98
C VAL A 479 12.17 -14.20 5.82
N CYS A 480 11.99 -15.35 5.18
CA CYS A 480 11.86 -16.66 5.82
C CYS A 480 13.15 -17.17 6.47
N SER A 481 14.33 -16.75 5.98
CA SER A 481 15.61 -17.14 6.56
C SER A 481 15.81 -16.60 7.98
N ASN A 482 15.26 -15.41 8.26
CA ASN A 482 15.31 -14.81 9.59
C ASN A 482 14.54 -15.64 10.63
N PHE A 483 13.45 -16.30 10.20
CA PHE A 483 12.61 -17.11 11.07
C PHE A 483 13.22 -18.49 11.34
N ALA A 484 13.85 -19.11 10.34
CA ALA A 484 14.54 -20.39 10.53
C ALA A 484 15.64 -20.33 11.60
N ASN A 485 16.37 -19.21 11.65
CA ASN A 485 17.43 -18.98 12.65
C ASN A 485 16.88 -18.66 14.04
N HIS A 486 15.70 -18.03 14.13
CA HIS A 486 15.05 -17.74 15.41
C HIS A 486 14.59 -19.02 16.13
N THR A 487 14.09 -20.01 15.39
CA THR A 487 13.68 -21.31 15.96
C THR A 487 14.87 -22.05 16.57
N ALA A 488 16.03 -22.01 15.91
CA ALA A 488 17.26 -22.64 16.41
C ALA A 488 17.72 -22.02 17.74
N ARG A 489 17.72 -20.68 17.83
CA ARG A 489 18.13 -19.95 19.05
C ARG A 489 17.19 -20.17 20.24
N LEU A 490 15.88 -20.34 19.98
CA LEU A 490 14.91 -20.64 21.05
C LEU A 490 15.08 -22.06 21.58
N ALA A 491 15.42 -23.02 20.71
CA ALA A 491 15.72 -24.40 21.12
C ALA A 491 17.00 -24.47 21.99
N GLU A 492 18.02 -23.66 21.68
CA GLU A 492 19.24 -23.56 22.49
C GLU A 492 18.95 -22.99 23.90
N ARG A 493 18.15 -21.92 24.00
CA ARG A 493 17.81 -21.30 25.30
C ARG A 493 16.95 -22.19 26.21
N THR A 494 16.02 -22.95 25.64
CA THR A 494 15.20 -23.90 26.41
C THR A 494 16.05 -25.09 26.91
N SER A 495 17.07 -25.49 26.17
CA SER A 495 18.01 -26.53 26.62
C SER A 495 18.93 -26.07 27.77
N GLU A 496 19.34 -24.80 27.80
CA GLU A 496 20.11 -24.23 28.93
C GLU A 496 19.25 -24.00 30.18
N GLN A 497 17.96 -23.67 30.03
CA GLN A 497 17.04 -23.47 31.16
C GLN A 497 16.47 -24.78 31.75
N LEU A 498 16.62 -25.91 31.07
CA LEU A 498 16.28 -27.25 31.58
C LEU A 498 17.47 -27.96 32.25
N LEU A 499 18.66 -27.35 32.22
CA LEU A 499 19.90 -27.86 32.84
C LEU A 499 20.28 -27.10 34.13
N ILE A 500 19.40 -26.21 34.61
CA ILE A 500 19.42 -25.54 35.92
C ILE A 500 18.14 -25.93 36.64
#